data_AF-A0A957IZG3-F1
#
_entry.id   AF-A0A957IZG3-F1
#
_cell.length_a   1.000
_cell.length_b   1.000
_cell.length_c   1.000
_cell.angle_alpha   90.00
_cell.angle_beta   90.00
_cell.angle_gamma   90.00
#
_symmetry.space_group_name_H-M   'P 1'
#
loop_
_entity.id
_entity.type
_entity.pdbx_description
1 polymer ?
#
loop_
_entity_poly.entity_id
_entity_poly.type
_entity_poly.pdbx_seq_one_letter_code
_entity_poly.pdbx_strand_id
1 'polypeptide(L)' 'MSRQTADLFAHTLTEAIYHIRHREQKSVRMVQDELGYALGKKGGASIEHWRKGHVPARLADVERLAREIVARSDLGS' A
#
# COMPACT_ATOMS: atom_id res chain seq x y z
N MET A 1 -10.12 4.19 -14.80
CA MET A 1 -10.50 3.04 -13.96
C MET A 1 -11.97 3.15 -13.61
N SER A 2 -12.72 2.04 -13.59
CA SER A 2 -14.10 2.06 -13.06
C SER A 2 -14.07 2.20 -11.54
N ARG A 3 -15.18 2.69 -10.95
CA ARG A 3 -15.31 2.85 -9.49
C ARG A 3 -15.07 1.52 -8.76
N GLN A 4 -15.58 0.42 -9.30
CA GLN A 4 -15.39 -0.92 -8.76
C GLN A 4 -13.91 -1.35 -8.71
N THR A 5 -13.12 -1.03 -9.74
CA THR A 5 -11.68 -1.35 -9.75
C THR A 5 -10.93 -0.54 -8.68
N ALA A 6 -11.31 0.72 -8.48
CA ALA A 6 -10.70 1.57 -7.46
C ALA A 6 -11.00 1.07 -6.03
N ASP A 7 -12.25 0.65 -5.79
CA ASP A 7 -12.66 0.06 -4.51
C ASP A 7 -11.94 -1.27 -4.24
N LEU A 8 -11.81 -2.13 -5.25
CA LEU A 8 -11.04 -3.38 -5.15
C LEU A 8 -9.56 -3.11 -4.83
N PHE A 9 -8.96 -2.12 -5.50
CA PHE A 9 -7.58 -1.72 -5.24
C PHE A 9 -7.40 -1.24 -3.79
N ALA A 10 -8.29 -0.37 -3.33
CA ALA A 10 -8.26 0.17 -1.97
C ALA A 10 -8.44 -0.92 -0.89
N HIS A 11 -9.35 -1.86 -1.14
CA HIS A 11 -9.56 -3.02 -0.28
C HIS A 11 -8.31 -3.91 -0.23
N THR A 12 -7.79 -4.31 -1.40
CA THR A 12 -6.59 -5.17 -1.50
C THR A 12 -5.38 -4.52 -0.84
N LEU A 13 -5.17 -3.22 -1.06
CA LEU A 13 -4.10 -2.47 -0.41
C LEU A 13 -4.27 -2.44 1.12
N THR A 14 -5.50 -2.31 1.60
CA THR A 14 -5.79 -2.33 3.03
C THR A 14 -5.43 -3.69 3.63
N GLU A 15 -5.89 -4.78 3.05
CA GLU A 15 -5.57 -6.14 3.52
C GLU A 15 -4.05 -6.40 3.54
N ALA A 16 -3.33 -5.98 2.48
CA ALA A 16 -1.87 -6.10 2.43
C ALA A 16 -1.17 -5.34 3.57
N ILE A 17 -1.63 -4.12 3.89
CA ILE A 17 -1.08 -3.33 4.99
C ILE A 17 -1.37 -3.99 6.34
N TYR A 18 -2.57 -4.56 6.53
CA TYR A 18 -2.88 -5.32 7.75
C TYR A 18 -2.01 -6.57 7.87
N HIS A 19 -1.78 -7.30 6.79
CA HIS A 19 -0.89 -8.46 6.78
C HIS A 19 0.54 -8.08 7.21
N ILE A 20 1.12 -7.05 6.59
CA ILE A 20 2.46 -6.54 6.94
C ILE A 20 2.49 -6.07 8.41
N ARG A 21 1.47 -5.33 8.84
CA ARG A 21 1.31 -4.87 10.23
C ARG A 21 1.41 -6.04 11.22
N HIS A 22 0.68 -7.13 10.96
CA HIS A 22 0.68 -8.30 11.82
C HIS A 22 2.03 -9.02 11.82
N ARG A 23 2.65 -9.19 10.64
CA ARG A 23 3.96 -9.85 10.50
C ARG A 23 5.08 -9.08 11.19
N GLU A 24 5.13 -7.77 10.99
CA GLU A 24 6.20 -6.91 11.51
C GLU A 24 5.93 -6.38 12.93
N GLN A 25 4.78 -6.72 13.52
CA GLN A 25 4.33 -6.22 14.83
C GLN A 25 4.33 -4.68 14.92
N LYS A 26 3.99 -4.01 13.82
CA LYS A 26 3.95 -2.54 13.70
C LYS A 26 2.54 -1.99 13.80
N SER A 27 2.41 -0.68 13.95
CA SER A 27 1.12 -0.01 13.76
C SER A 27 0.81 0.16 12.26
N VAL A 28 -0.46 0.26 11.89
CA VAL A 28 -0.88 0.58 10.51
C VAL A 28 -0.23 1.88 10.02
N ARG A 29 -0.16 2.89 10.90
CA ARG A 29 0.48 4.17 10.60
C ARG A 29 1.95 4.02 10.23
N MET A 30 2.71 3.26 11.00
CA MET A 30 4.13 3.00 10.70
C MET A 30 4.30 2.29 9.35
N VAL A 31 3.48 1.27 9.07
CA VAL A 31 3.53 0.58 7.77
C VAL A 31 3.22 1.54 6.62
N GLN A 32 2.20 2.39 6.76
CA GLN A 32 1.88 3.41 5.75
C GLN A 32 3.02 4.41 5.55
N ASP A 33 3.63 4.89 6.64
CA ASP A 33 4.75 5.83 6.58
C ASP A 33 5.96 5.20 5.86
N GLU A 34 6.34 3.98 6.23
CA GLU A 34 7.45 3.25 5.61
C GLU A 34 7.20 2.95 4.13
N LEU A 35 5.99 2.50 3.76
CA LEU A 35 5.63 2.34 2.35
C LEU A 35 5.71 3.69 1.63
N GLY A 36 5.19 4.76 2.23
CA GLY A 36 5.30 6.11 1.68
C GLY A 36 6.76 6.50 1.39
N TYR A 37 7.66 6.28 2.36
CA TYR A 37 9.09 6.55 2.20
C TYR A 37 9.75 5.70 1.13
N ALA A 38 9.42 4.41 1.02
CA ALA A 38 9.93 3.53 -0.02
C ALA A 38 9.51 4.00 -1.44
N LEU A 39 8.36 4.65 -1.56
CA LEU A 39 7.90 5.30 -2.79
C LEU A 39 8.50 6.70 -3.04
N GLY A 40 9.40 7.17 -2.17
CA GLY A 40 9.95 8.53 -2.22
C GLY A 40 8.93 9.63 -1.85
N LYS A 41 7.85 9.27 -1.14
CA LYS A 41 6.87 10.21 -0.59
C LYS A 41 7.30 10.62 0.83
N LYS A 42 6.70 11.70 1.34
CA LYS A 42 6.88 12.13 2.73
C LYS A 42 5.77 11.52 3.60
N GLY A 43 6.08 10.40 4.26
CA GLY A 43 5.15 9.66 5.12
C GLY A 43 3.99 9.00 4.38
N GLY A 44 2.98 8.57 5.14
CA GLY A 44 1.94 7.64 4.70
C GLY A 44 0.68 8.26 4.09
N ALA A 45 0.63 9.58 3.94
CA ALA A 45 -0.57 10.28 3.47
C ALA A 45 -1.04 9.81 2.08
N SER A 46 -0.10 9.52 1.17
CA SER A 46 -0.45 8.93 -0.15
C SER A 46 -1.07 7.55 0.01
N ILE A 47 -0.49 6.70 0.86
CA ILE A 47 -1.00 5.35 1.12
C ILE A 47 -2.39 5.41 1.76
N GLU A 48 -2.60 6.30 2.72
CA GLU A 48 -3.91 6.53 3.33
C GLU A 48 -4.97 6.96 2.30
N HIS A 49 -4.62 7.91 1.42
CA HIS A 49 -5.52 8.36 0.36
C HIS A 49 -5.89 7.20 -0.59
N TRP A 50 -4.92 6.37 -0.93
CA TRP A 50 -5.11 5.23 -1.82
C TRP A 50 -5.99 4.14 -1.24
N ARG A 51 -5.90 3.89 0.08
CA ARG A 51 -6.82 3.01 0.81
C ARG A 51 -8.26 3.51 0.89
N LYS A 52 -8.52 4.77 0.52
CA LYS A 52 -9.86 5.38 0.51
C LYS A 52 -10.50 5.38 -0.90
N GLY A 53 -9.92 4.64 -1.86
CA GLY A 53 -10.46 4.52 -3.23
C GLY A 53 -9.83 5.47 -4.24
N HIS A 54 -8.78 6.20 -3.87
CA HIS A 54 -8.10 7.13 -4.78
C HIS A 54 -6.86 6.48 -5.38
N VAL A 55 -6.95 5.92 -6.58
CA VAL A 55 -5.85 5.16 -7.18
C VAL A 55 -4.65 6.06 -7.51
N PRO A 56 -3.39 5.59 -7.37
CA PRO A 56 -2.22 6.33 -7.83
C PRO A 56 -2.35 6.78 -9.29
N ALA A 57 -2.00 8.05 -9.56
CA ALA A 57 -2.03 8.59 -10.91
C ALA A 57 -0.92 8.04 -11.82
N ARG A 58 0.14 7.46 -11.25
CA ARG A 58 1.30 6.95 -11.97
C ARG A 58 1.39 5.44 -11.81
N LEU A 59 1.51 4.73 -12.94
CA LEU A 59 1.73 3.28 -12.94
C LEU A 59 2.99 2.88 -12.15
N ALA A 60 4.05 3.68 -12.25
CA ALA A 60 5.30 3.46 -11.50
C ALA A 60 5.09 3.44 -9.96
N ASP A 61 4.12 4.21 -9.43
CA ASP A 61 3.80 4.18 -8.01
C ASP A 61 3.12 2.85 -7.64
N VAL A 62 2.24 2.33 -8.50
CA VAL A 62 1.58 1.02 -8.32
C VAL A 62 2.60 -0.11 -8.32
N GLU A 63 3.51 -0.13 -9.30
CA GLU A 63 4.52 -1.19 -9.42
C GLU A 63 5.51 -1.18 -8.24
N ARG A 64 5.97 0.01 -7.81
CA ARG A 64 6.85 0.12 -6.64
C ARG A 64 6.13 -0.33 -5.39
N LEU A 65 4.89 0.11 -5.17
CA LEU A 65 4.08 -0.33 -4.04
C LEU A 65 3.90 -1.84 -4.01
N ALA A 66 3.61 -2.46 -5.15
CA ALA A 66 3.46 -3.91 -5.25
C ALA A 66 4.75 -4.65 -4.87
N ARG A 67 5.92 -4.18 -5.34
CA ARG A 67 7.23 -4.74 -4.96
C ARG A 67 7.49 -4.65 -3.47
N GLU A 68 7.26 -3.48 -2.87
CA GLU A 68 7.44 -3.26 -1.42
C GLU A 68 6.49 -4.13 -0.59
N ILE A 69 5.24 -4.29 -1.04
CA ILE A 69 4.29 -5.17 -0.38
C ILE A 69 4.79 -6.61 -0.44
N VAL A 70 5.11 -7.14 -1.62
CA VAL A 70 5.57 -8.55 -1.78
C VAL A 70 6.82 -8.81 -0.94
N ALA A 71 7.82 -7.93 -0.99
CA ALA A 71 9.06 -8.07 -0.23
C ALA A 71 8.84 -8.14 1.29
N ARG A 72 7.76 -7.52 1.79
CA ARG A 72 7.42 -7.46 3.22
C ARG A 72 6.34 -8.44 3.65
N SER A 73 5.61 -9.02 2.70
CA SER A 73 4.49 -9.92 2.94
C SER A 73 4.79 -11.39 2.64
N ASP A 74 5.95 -11.70 2.02
CA ASP A 74 6.35 -13.09 1.71
C ASP A 74 5.42 -13.77 0.70
N LEU A 75 4.66 -12.96 -0.05
CA LEU A 75 3.78 -13.37 -1.14
C LEU A 75 4.57 -13.82 -2.39
N GLY A 76 5.72 -14.47 -2.20
CA GLY A 76 6.62 -14.88 -3.27
C GLY A 76 7.74 -15.85 -2.87
N SER A 77 7.66 -16.46 -1.67
CA SER A 77 8.58 -17.52 -1.20
C SER A 77 7.88 -18.87 -1.14
#